data_AF-A0A925BH49-F1
#
_entry.id   AF-A0A925BH49-F1
#
_cell.length_a   1.000
_cell.length_b   1.000
_cell.length_c   1.000
_cell.angle_alpha   90.00
_cell.angle_beta   90.00
_cell.angle_gamma   90.00
#
_symmetry.space_group_name_H-M   'P 1'
#
loop_
_entity.id
_entity.type
_entity.pdbx_description
1 polymer ?
#
loop_
_entity_poly.entity_id
_entity_poly.type
_entity_poly.pdbx_seq_one_letter_code
_entity_poly.pdbx_strand_id
1 'polypeptide(L)'
;LQAAIVGVVLGYHAAGQISVVQRFHAEASQPRVFMQQVTAPGFTTQFNLVSHIPNDWDAELIAFLEDHQLTHGYGSYWVTIRLAFLSGERLQYSAALAYKADLQYDPADNRYLPYRDATEAAADENVAYISATAPEVDAQLEAYFAAEGVTFTQEQIGPYRVYYDFAPFVPRPPVPKNN
;
A
#
# COMPACT_ATOMS: atom_id res chain seq x y z
N LEU A 1 45.39 -17.11 20.91
CA LEU A 1 44.26 -17.20 21.87
C LEU A 1 43.01 -17.53 21.06
N GLN A 2 42.37 -18.67 21.30
CA GLN A 2 41.10 -19.03 20.67
C GLN A 2 39.99 -18.10 21.16
N ALA A 3 39.10 -17.68 20.26
CA ALA A 3 37.73 -17.33 20.60
C ALA A 3 36.84 -17.74 19.42
N ALA A 4 36.15 -18.87 19.60
CA ALA A 4 35.07 -19.29 18.74
C ALA A 4 33.87 -18.34 18.96
N ILE A 5 33.18 -17.96 17.89
CA ILE A 5 31.82 -17.42 18.01
C ILE A 5 30.91 -18.33 17.19
N VAL A 6 30.09 -19.06 17.94
CA VAL A 6 28.95 -19.84 17.47
C VAL A 6 27.81 -18.86 17.25
N GLY A 7 27.37 -18.71 16.01
CA GLY A 7 26.14 -17.98 15.67
C GLY A 7 25.06 -18.97 15.28
N VAL A 8 24.12 -19.23 16.20
CA VAL A 8 22.95 -20.09 15.99
C VAL A 8 22.01 -19.44 14.97
N VAL A 9 21.65 -20.16 13.91
CA VAL A 9 20.49 -19.82 13.08
C VAL A 9 19.25 -20.24 13.86
N LEU A 10 18.53 -19.28 14.44
CA LEU A 10 17.21 -19.51 15.01
C LEU A 10 16.16 -19.18 13.95
N GLY A 11 15.45 -20.23 13.52
CA GLY A 11 14.34 -20.14 12.59
C GLY A 11 13.14 -19.38 13.16
N TYR A 12 12.27 -18.99 12.23
CA TYR A 12 11.03 -18.28 12.47
C TYR A 12 10.09 -19.05 13.39
N HIS A 13 9.60 -18.36 14.43
CA HIS A 13 8.35 -18.70 15.09
C HIS A 13 7.64 -17.42 15.53
N ALA A 14 6.33 -17.42 15.39
CA ALA A 14 5.42 -16.29 15.54
C ALA A 14 5.50 -15.58 16.92
N ALA A 15 5.03 -14.33 16.90
CA ALA A 15 4.70 -13.42 18.01
C ALA A 15 5.89 -12.73 18.73
N GLY A 16 5.94 -11.39 18.57
CA GLY A 16 6.67 -10.45 19.43
C GLY A 16 8.17 -10.36 19.17
N GLN A 17 8.61 -9.47 18.30
CA GLN A 17 10.04 -9.19 18.16
C GLN A 17 10.52 -8.08 19.10
N ILE A 18 11.51 -8.43 19.91
CA ILE A 18 12.43 -7.53 20.61
C ILE A 18 13.54 -7.17 19.61
N SER A 19 13.76 -5.89 19.31
CA SER A 19 14.87 -5.45 18.47
C SER A 19 16.15 -5.28 19.31
N VAL A 20 17.16 -6.11 19.05
CA VAL A 20 18.53 -5.90 19.53
C VAL A 20 19.27 -5.02 18.50
N VAL A 21 19.71 -3.83 18.90
CA VAL A 21 20.57 -2.97 18.07
C VAL A 21 22.03 -3.35 18.28
N GLN A 22 22.64 -4.05 17.34
CA GLN A 22 24.10 -4.21 17.27
C GLN A 22 24.70 -3.09 16.42
N ARG A 23 25.47 -2.17 17.04
CA ARG A 23 26.36 -1.26 16.29
C ARG A 23 27.58 -2.04 15.82
N PHE A 24 27.78 -2.10 14.50
CA PHE A 24 29.06 -2.51 13.92
C PHE A 24 29.87 -1.26 13.57
N HIS A 25 31.14 -1.21 14.02
CA HIS A 25 32.12 -0.24 13.54
C HIS A 25 32.48 -0.58 12.08
N ALA A 26 32.40 0.42 11.21
CA ALA A 26 32.62 0.26 9.78
C ALA A 26 34.10 0.05 9.42
N GLU A 27 34.42 -1.09 8.81
CA GLU A 27 35.62 -1.24 7.98
C GLU A 27 35.21 -1.07 6.51
N ALA A 28 35.88 -0.16 5.82
CA ALA A 28 35.54 0.28 4.47
C ALA A 28 35.92 -0.79 3.44
N SER A 29 34.98 -1.69 3.09
CA SER A 29 34.89 -2.41 1.79
C SER A 29 33.77 -3.48 1.82
N GLN A 30 32.50 -3.09 1.94
CA GLN A 30 31.35 -4.00 1.67
C GLN A 30 30.15 -3.21 1.11
N PRO A 31 29.30 -3.85 0.27
CA PRO A 31 28.16 -3.18 -0.37
C PRO A 31 27.19 -2.61 0.69
N ARG A 32 26.66 -1.41 0.43
CA ARG A 32 25.69 -0.75 1.31
C ARG A 32 24.39 -1.56 1.30
N VAL A 33 24.17 -2.36 2.33
CA VAL A 33 22.85 -2.87 2.68
C VAL A 33 22.05 -1.68 3.21
N PHE A 34 21.07 -1.20 2.44
CA PHE A 34 20.09 -0.24 2.93
C PHE A 34 19.23 -0.91 4.00
N MET A 35 19.64 -0.83 5.27
CA MET A 35 18.76 -1.21 6.37
C MET A 35 17.67 -0.16 6.48
N GLN A 36 16.45 -0.54 6.12
CA GLN A 36 15.25 0.24 6.40
C GLN A 36 15.11 0.35 7.93
N GLN A 37 15.21 1.56 8.48
CA GLN A 37 14.94 1.81 9.89
C GLN A 37 13.46 1.47 10.14
N VAL A 38 13.20 0.35 10.82
CA VAL A 38 11.86 0.03 11.29
C VAL A 38 11.59 0.91 12.50
N THR A 39 10.99 2.08 12.29
CA THR A 39 10.45 2.89 13.37
C THR A 39 9.33 2.09 14.02
N ALA A 40 9.33 1.96 15.35
CA ALA A 40 8.24 1.30 16.04
C ALA A 40 6.90 1.99 15.68
N PRO A 41 5.79 1.24 15.45
CA PRO A 41 4.55 1.73 14.85
C PRO A 41 3.75 2.74 15.70
N GLY A 42 4.38 3.35 16.71
CA GLY A 42 3.71 4.18 17.71
C GLY A 42 2.64 3.40 18.49
N PHE A 43 1.75 4.13 19.16
CA PHE A 43 0.54 3.52 19.73
C PHE A 43 -0.45 3.23 18.61
N THR A 44 -0.73 1.95 18.38
CA THR A 44 -1.69 1.48 17.38
C THR A 44 -2.58 0.39 17.97
N THR A 45 -3.86 0.39 17.62
CA THR A 45 -4.79 -0.71 17.94
C THR A 45 -4.69 -1.86 16.93
N GLN A 46 -3.87 -1.72 15.88
CA GLN A 46 -3.66 -2.75 14.89
C GLN A 46 -2.63 -3.77 15.38
N PHE A 47 -3.09 -4.98 15.67
CA PHE A 47 -2.24 -6.09 16.11
C PHE A 47 -1.46 -6.76 14.96
N ASN A 48 -1.91 -6.57 13.70
CA ASN A 48 -1.17 -6.98 12.52
C ASN A 48 -0.41 -5.78 11.96
N LEU A 49 0.92 -5.78 12.08
CA LEU A 49 1.76 -4.70 11.61
C LEU A 49 1.88 -4.65 10.08
N VAL A 50 1.56 -5.74 9.38
CA VAL A 50 1.53 -5.74 7.90
C VAL A 50 0.45 -4.80 7.37
N SER A 51 -0.68 -4.66 8.07
CA SER A 51 -1.72 -3.69 7.72
C SER A 51 -1.51 -2.31 8.33
N HIS A 52 -0.44 -2.11 9.12
CA HIS A 52 -0.15 -0.82 9.71
C HIS A 52 0.39 0.12 8.63
N ILE A 53 -0.40 1.15 8.32
CA ILE A 53 -0.04 2.22 7.39
C ILE A 53 0.25 3.47 8.23
N PRO A 54 1.53 3.91 8.33
CA PRO A 54 1.88 5.16 9.01
C PRO A 54 1.13 6.35 8.41
N ASN A 55 0.88 7.38 9.22
CA ASN A 55 0.13 8.57 8.78
C ASN A 55 1.05 9.69 8.27
N ASP A 56 2.37 9.49 8.29
CA ASP A 56 3.37 10.52 7.98
C ASP A 56 3.25 11.05 6.53
N TRP A 57 2.63 10.25 5.65
CA TRP A 57 2.53 10.49 4.22
C TRP A 57 1.13 10.87 3.74
N ASP A 58 0.15 10.92 4.65
CA ASP A 58 -1.25 11.19 4.29
C ASP A 58 -1.40 12.56 3.61
N ALA A 59 -0.74 13.59 4.15
CA ALA A 59 -0.81 14.95 3.62
C ALA A 59 -0.18 15.07 2.22
N GLU A 60 0.94 14.38 2.00
CA GLU A 60 1.62 14.34 0.70
C GLU A 60 0.79 13.58 -0.33
N LEU A 61 0.20 12.44 0.05
CA LEU A 61 -0.71 11.69 -0.82
C LEU A 61 -1.93 12.53 -1.21
N ILE A 62 -2.57 13.19 -0.25
CA ILE A 62 -3.75 14.03 -0.51
C ILE A 62 -3.39 15.19 -1.46
N ALA A 63 -2.27 15.88 -1.21
CA ALA A 63 -1.81 16.97 -2.08
C ALA A 63 -1.55 16.47 -3.51
N PHE A 64 -0.85 15.34 -3.65
CA PHE A 64 -0.61 14.71 -4.96
C PHE A 64 -1.91 14.41 -5.71
N LEU A 65 -2.87 13.77 -5.04
CA LEU A 65 -4.14 13.40 -5.66
C LEU A 65 -4.93 14.64 -6.11
N GLU A 66 -4.92 15.70 -5.31
CA GLU A 66 -5.61 16.96 -5.63
C GLU A 66 -4.94 17.73 -6.76
N ASP A 67 -3.61 17.82 -6.76
CA ASP A 67 -2.82 18.49 -7.80
C ASP A 67 -2.99 17.81 -9.16
N HIS A 68 -3.21 16.49 -9.16
CA HIS A 68 -3.45 15.68 -10.35
C HIS A 68 -4.95 15.48 -10.67
N GLN A 69 -5.86 16.10 -9.93
CA GLN A 69 -7.32 15.96 -10.10
C GLN A 69 -7.84 14.50 -9.98
N LEU A 70 -7.10 13.65 -9.29
CA LEU A 70 -7.43 12.25 -9.00
C LEU A 70 -8.33 12.20 -7.76
N THR A 71 -9.58 12.63 -7.90
CA THR A 71 -10.52 12.73 -6.77
C THR A 71 -11.31 11.46 -6.52
N HIS A 72 -11.23 10.48 -7.42
CA HIS A 72 -11.97 9.23 -7.38
C HIS A 72 -11.09 8.02 -7.66
N GLY A 73 -11.60 6.84 -7.33
CA GLY A 73 -10.98 5.59 -7.75
C GLY A 73 -11.13 4.46 -6.76
N TYR A 74 -10.11 3.61 -6.68
CA TYR A 74 -10.16 2.36 -5.95
C TYR A 74 -9.01 2.25 -4.95
N GLY A 75 -9.33 1.78 -3.75
CA GLY A 75 -8.34 1.48 -2.73
C GLY A 75 -8.83 0.39 -1.80
N SER A 76 -8.06 0.11 -0.76
CA SER A 76 -8.55 -0.72 0.35
C SER A 76 -9.40 0.09 1.32
N TYR A 77 -10.16 -0.60 2.17
CA TYR A 77 -10.93 0.02 3.25
C TYR A 77 -10.10 0.99 4.11
N TRP A 78 -8.86 0.61 4.45
CA TRP A 78 -8.00 1.42 5.32
C TRP A 78 -7.52 2.71 4.67
N VAL A 79 -7.31 2.69 3.35
CA VAL A 79 -6.86 3.86 2.58
C VAL A 79 -8.05 4.77 2.28
N THR A 80 -9.14 4.22 1.74
CA THR A 80 -10.28 5.00 1.24
C THR A 80 -10.99 5.81 2.33
N ILE A 81 -11.29 5.20 3.48
CA ILE A 81 -11.93 5.89 4.60
C ILE A 81 -11.03 7.00 5.16
N ARG A 82 -9.72 6.75 5.19
CA ARG A 82 -8.74 7.74 5.66
C ARG A 82 -8.70 8.95 4.73
N LEU A 83 -8.61 8.73 3.41
CA LEU A 83 -8.62 9.80 2.42
C LEU A 83 -9.90 10.65 2.51
N ALA A 84 -11.07 10.00 2.59
CA ALA A 84 -12.33 10.70 2.73
C ALA A 84 -12.35 11.57 3.99
N PHE A 85 -11.94 11.03 5.15
CA PHE A 85 -11.95 11.78 6.40
C PHE A 85 -10.96 12.97 6.38
N LEU A 86 -9.71 12.74 5.98
CA LEU A 86 -8.65 13.76 6.03
C LEU A 86 -8.82 14.84 4.96
N SER A 87 -9.41 14.51 3.80
CA SER A 87 -9.66 15.49 2.73
C SER A 87 -10.96 16.29 2.93
N GLY A 88 -11.78 15.96 3.93
CA GLY A 88 -13.12 16.54 4.08
C GLY A 88 -14.07 16.09 2.97
N GLU A 89 -14.01 14.80 2.61
CA GLU A 89 -14.79 14.12 1.56
C GLU A 89 -14.55 14.60 0.12
N ARG A 90 -13.48 15.36 -0.13
CA ARG A 90 -13.09 15.76 -1.49
C ARG A 90 -12.51 14.59 -2.29
N LEU A 91 -11.84 13.66 -1.62
CA LEU A 91 -11.34 12.42 -2.21
C LEU A 91 -12.30 11.27 -1.86
N GLN A 92 -12.99 10.75 -2.86
CA GLN A 92 -14.06 9.75 -2.70
C GLN A 92 -13.70 8.48 -3.46
N TYR A 93 -13.20 7.48 -2.72
CA TYR A 93 -12.69 6.24 -3.29
C TYR A 93 -13.54 5.04 -2.88
N SER A 94 -13.74 4.13 -3.82
CA SER A 94 -14.37 2.83 -3.62
C SER A 94 -13.40 1.87 -2.92
N ALA A 95 -13.82 1.28 -1.81
CA ALA A 95 -13.02 0.28 -1.09
C ALA A 95 -13.11 -1.10 -1.78
N ALA A 96 -12.65 -1.19 -3.03
CA ALA A 96 -12.78 -2.37 -3.88
C ALA A 96 -11.52 -3.25 -3.96
N LEU A 97 -10.45 -2.89 -3.24
CA LEU A 97 -9.18 -3.62 -3.26
C LEU A 97 -8.96 -4.42 -1.97
N ALA A 98 -8.30 -5.56 -2.12
CA ALA A 98 -7.75 -6.30 -1.00
C ALA A 98 -6.60 -5.50 -0.33
N TYR A 99 -6.30 -5.84 0.92
CA TYR A 99 -5.18 -5.28 1.69
C TYR A 99 -4.38 -6.37 2.42
N LYS A 100 -4.68 -7.63 2.14
CA LYS A 100 -4.06 -8.81 2.76
C LYS A 100 -3.22 -9.51 1.70
N ALA A 101 -2.13 -10.14 2.13
CA ALA A 101 -1.22 -10.89 1.25
C ALA A 101 -1.88 -12.08 0.54
N ASP A 102 -2.98 -12.61 1.09
CA ASP A 102 -3.77 -13.69 0.47
C ASP A 102 -4.77 -13.19 -0.59
N LEU A 103 -4.77 -11.89 -0.88
CA LEU A 103 -5.59 -11.21 -1.88
C LEU A 103 -7.10 -11.41 -1.66
N GLN A 104 -7.51 -11.76 -0.44
CA GLN A 104 -8.92 -11.87 -0.12
C GLN A 104 -9.54 -10.49 0.02
N TYR A 105 -10.44 -10.17 -0.91
CA TYR A 105 -11.36 -9.05 -0.85
C TYR A 105 -12.64 -9.46 -0.12
N ASP A 106 -13.10 -8.62 0.81
CA ASP A 106 -14.42 -8.74 1.44
C ASP A 106 -15.34 -7.65 0.88
N PRO A 107 -16.44 -7.99 0.18
CA PRO A 107 -17.41 -7.00 -0.28
C PRO A 107 -17.98 -6.11 0.83
N ALA A 108 -17.98 -6.57 2.09
CA ALA A 108 -18.41 -5.79 3.25
C ALA A 108 -17.44 -4.66 3.62
N ASP A 109 -16.23 -4.62 3.03
CA ASP A 109 -15.29 -3.51 3.16
C ASP A 109 -15.77 -2.28 2.38
N ASN A 110 -16.58 -2.45 1.33
CA ASN A 110 -17.20 -1.35 0.60
C ASN A 110 -18.46 -0.83 1.31
N ARG A 111 -18.24 -0.22 2.49
CA ARG A 111 -19.30 0.16 3.43
C ARG A 111 -20.11 1.37 3.01
N TYR A 112 -19.57 2.21 2.14
CA TYR A 112 -20.20 3.46 1.76
C TYR A 112 -20.36 3.53 0.24
N LEU A 113 -21.47 2.93 -0.23
CA LEU A 113 -21.81 2.83 -1.65
C LEU A 113 -21.82 4.16 -2.41
N PRO A 114 -22.13 5.33 -1.81
CA PRO A 114 -22.01 6.60 -2.52
C PRO A 114 -20.60 6.88 -3.07
N TYR A 115 -19.52 6.42 -2.40
CA TYR A 115 -18.16 6.59 -2.94
C TYR A 115 -17.88 5.64 -4.12
N ARG A 116 -18.45 4.43 -4.11
CA ARG A 116 -18.44 3.55 -5.29
C ARG A 116 -19.15 4.23 -6.45
N ASP A 117 -20.36 4.71 -6.23
CA ASP A 117 -21.18 5.32 -7.28
C ASP A 117 -20.51 6.57 -7.85
N ALA A 118 -19.84 7.37 -6.99
CA ALA A 118 -19.00 8.49 -7.43
C ALA A 118 -17.82 8.03 -8.32
N THR A 119 -17.12 6.96 -7.94
CA THR A 119 -16.03 6.40 -8.77
C THR A 119 -16.52 5.85 -10.11
N GLU A 120 -17.68 5.20 -10.16
CA GLU A 120 -18.25 4.69 -11.42
C GLU A 120 -18.75 5.81 -12.34
N ALA A 121 -19.17 6.93 -11.77
CA ALA A 121 -19.59 8.12 -12.52
C ALA A 121 -18.43 9.04 -12.92
N ALA A 122 -17.24 8.85 -12.36
CA ALA A 122 -16.08 9.69 -12.61
C ALA A 122 -15.55 9.52 -14.04
N ALA A 123 -15.06 10.63 -14.61
CA ALA A 123 -14.31 10.59 -15.85
C ALA A 123 -13.05 9.72 -15.69
N ASP A 124 -12.70 8.98 -16.74
CA ASP A 124 -11.59 8.04 -16.71
C ASP A 124 -10.25 8.72 -16.32
N GLU A 125 -10.03 9.96 -16.76
CA GLU A 125 -8.86 10.77 -16.40
C GLU A 125 -8.74 11.11 -14.90
N ASN A 126 -9.81 10.95 -14.12
CA ASN A 126 -9.86 11.31 -12.70
C ASN A 126 -9.77 10.09 -11.76
N VAL A 127 -9.46 8.91 -12.29
CA VAL A 127 -9.47 7.66 -11.52
C VAL A 127 -8.06 7.18 -11.21
N ALA A 128 -7.80 6.94 -9.92
CA ALA A 128 -6.58 6.30 -9.45
C ALA A 128 -6.84 4.98 -8.70
N TYR A 129 -5.89 4.05 -8.80
CA TYR A 129 -5.80 2.90 -7.91
C TYR A 129 -4.74 3.16 -6.86
N ILE A 130 -5.07 2.88 -5.58
CA ILE A 130 -4.15 3.12 -4.46
C ILE A 130 -4.04 1.86 -3.62
N SER A 131 -2.82 1.32 -3.54
CA SER A 131 -2.43 0.29 -2.57
C SER A 131 -1.53 0.90 -1.48
N ALA A 132 -1.38 0.19 -0.36
CA ALA A 132 -0.53 0.62 0.74
C ALA A 132 0.08 -0.59 1.46
N THR A 133 1.40 -0.64 1.53
CA THR A 133 2.16 -1.71 2.24
C THR A 133 1.72 -3.13 1.85
N ALA A 134 1.43 -3.39 0.57
CA ALA A 134 0.84 -4.65 0.10
C ALA A 134 1.42 -5.08 -1.27
N PRO A 135 2.66 -5.58 -1.32
CA PRO A 135 3.32 -5.92 -2.58
C PRO A 135 2.60 -7.01 -3.39
N GLU A 136 1.87 -7.91 -2.74
CA GLU A 136 1.04 -8.90 -3.42
C GLU A 136 -0.14 -8.23 -4.15
N VAL A 137 -0.72 -7.19 -3.57
CA VAL A 137 -1.79 -6.40 -4.19
C VAL A 137 -1.23 -5.62 -5.37
N ASP A 138 -0.05 -5.02 -5.23
CA ASP A 138 0.66 -4.32 -6.32
C ASP A 138 0.87 -5.27 -7.51
N ALA A 139 1.42 -6.47 -7.24
CA ALA A 139 1.64 -7.47 -8.27
C ALA A 139 0.33 -7.96 -8.92
N GLN A 140 -0.75 -8.07 -8.15
CA GLN A 140 -2.06 -8.43 -8.69
C GLN A 140 -2.62 -7.34 -9.61
N LEU A 141 -2.51 -6.07 -9.22
CA LEU A 141 -2.96 -4.94 -10.01
C LEU A 141 -2.18 -4.84 -11.32
N GLU A 142 -0.85 -4.92 -11.26
CA GLU A 142 0.01 -4.85 -12.44
C GLU A 142 -0.27 -6.02 -13.41
N ALA A 143 -0.49 -7.23 -12.89
CA ALA A 143 -0.90 -8.38 -13.71
C ALA A 143 -2.28 -8.17 -14.34
N TYR A 144 -3.23 -7.62 -13.59
CA TYR A 144 -4.56 -7.28 -14.09
C TYR A 144 -4.51 -6.24 -15.20
N PHE A 145 -3.80 -5.13 -15.00
CA PHE A 145 -3.66 -4.07 -16.00
C PHE A 145 -2.99 -4.58 -17.27
N ALA A 146 -1.95 -5.43 -17.14
CA ALA A 146 -1.29 -6.06 -18.27
C ALA A 146 -2.23 -7.01 -19.04
N ALA A 147 -3.08 -7.78 -18.35
CA ALA A 147 -4.05 -8.67 -18.99
C ALA A 147 -5.14 -7.91 -19.75
N GLU A 148 -5.52 -6.72 -19.26
CA GLU A 148 -6.45 -5.81 -19.94
C GLU A 148 -5.81 -5.00 -21.08
N GLY A 149 -4.48 -5.09 -21.24
CA GLY A 149 -3.75 -4.32 -22.25
C GLY A 149 -3.72 -2.82 -21.97
N VAL A 150 -3.82 -2.43 -20.69
CA VAL A 150 -3.87 -1.04 -20.25
C VAL A 150 -2.48 -0.57 -19.79
N THR A 151 -2.09 0.61 -20.23
CA THR A 151 -0.91 1.34 -19.73
C THR A 151 -1.31 2.33 -18.66
N PHE A 152 -0.41 2.65 -17.74
CA PHE A 152 -0.65 3.57 -16.62
C PHE A 152 0.64 4.31 -16.24
N THR A 153 0.48 5.43 -15.54
CA THR A 153 1.53 6.09 -14.75
C THR A 153 1.50 5.58 -13.32
N GLN A 154 2.65 5.51 -12.67
CA GLN A 154 2.77 5.09 -11.27
C GLN A 154 3.58 6.11 -10.46
N GLU A 155 3.13 6.41 -9.25
CA GLU A 155 3.85 7.21 -8.26
C GLU A 155 3.97 6.45 -6.92
N GLN A 156 5.08 6.65 -6.20
CA GLN A 156 5.31 6.05 -4.89
C GLN A 156 5.44 7.15 -3.83
N ILE A 157 4.48 7.22 -2.91
CA ILE A 157 4.42 8.23 -1.85
C ILE A 157 4.49 7.51 -0.50
N GLY A 158 5.68 7.42 0.08
CA GLY A 158 5.89 6.65 1.30
C GLY A 158 5.42 5.19 1.14
N PRO A 159 4.48 4.69 1.96
CA PRO A 159 3.93 3.33 1.82
C PRO A 159 2.91 3.17 0.69
N TYR A 160 2.44 4.27 0.09
CA TYR A 160 1.39 4.28 -0.92
C TYR A 160 1.97 4.12 -2.32
N ARG A 161 1.33 3.27 -3.11
CA ARG A 161 1.54 3.23 -4.55
C ARG A 161 0.27 3.67 -5.25
N VAL A 162 0.40 4.64 -6.13
CA VAL A 162 -0.70 5.24 -6.88
C VAL A 162 -0.52 4.91 -8.34
N TYR A 163 -1.54 4.32 -8.96
CA TYR A 163 -1.61 4.05 -10.40
C TYR A 163 -2.69 4.94 -11.02
N TYR A 164 -2.38 5.67 -12.07
CA TYR A 164 -3.26 6.66 -12.70
C TYR A 164 -2.94 6.84 -14.19
N ASP A 165 -3.60 7.76 -14.88
CA ASP A 165 -3.43 8.02 -16.32
C ASP A 165 -3.58 6.74 -17.18
N PHE A 166 -4.64 5.98 -16.91
CA PHE A 166 -4.90 4.73 -17.62
C PHE A 166 -5.26 4.98 -19.08
N ALA A 167 -4.70 4.17 -19.99
CA ALA A 167 -5.05 4.19 -21.40
C ALA A 167 -5.09 2.77 -21.98
N PRO A 168 -6.05 2.45 -22.87
CA PRO A 168 -7.03 3.36 -23.46
C PRO A 168 -8.32 3.57 -22.63
N PHE A 169 -8.46 2.86 -21.51
CA PHE A 169 -9.59 2.97 -20.58
C PHE A 169 -9.11 2.69 -19.16
N VAL A 170 -9.92 3.06 -18.16
CA VAL A 170 -9.68 2.69 -16.76
C VAL A 170 -10.23 1.29 -16.48
N PRO A 171 -9.40 0.31 -16.08
CA PRO A 171 -9.84 -1.00 -15.64
C PRO A 171 -10.82 -0.86 -14.47
N ARG A 172 -11.87 -1.68 -14.40
CA ARG A 172 -12.91 -1.60 -13.36
C ARG A 172 -12.95 -2.92 -12.57
N PRO A 173 -12.91 -2.91 -11.22
CA PRO A 173 -13.01 -4.13 -10.43
C PRO A 173 -14.29 -4.93 -10.73
N PRO A 174 -14.34 -6.25 -10.43
CA PRO A 174 -13.44 -6.97 -9.53
C PRO A 174 -12.07 -7.29 -10.14
N VAL A 175 -11.01 -7.15 -9.33
CA VAL A 175 -9.66 -7.58 -9.71
C VAL A 175 -9.61 -9.11 -9.72
N PRO A 176 -9.24 -9.76 -10.84
CA PRO A 176 -9.17 -11.21 -10.92
C PRO A 176 -8.12 -11.78 -9.95
N LYS A 177 -8.39 -12.94 -9.35
CA LYS A 177 -7.35 -13.69 -8.64
C LYS A 177 -6.40 -14.31 -9.65
N ASN A 178 -5.10 -14.15 -9.44
CA ASN A 178 -4.09 -14.86 -10.22
C ASN A 178 -4.22 -16.36 -9.88
N ASN A 179 -4.58 -17.18 -10.88
CA ASN A 179 -4.67 -18.64 -10.76
C ASN A 179 -3.29 -19.29 -10.74
#